data_AF-A0A662GUI1-F1
#
_entry.id   AF-A0A662GUI1-F1
#
_cell.length_a   1.000
_cell.length_b   1.000
_cell.length_c   1.000
_cell.angle_alpha   90.00
_cell.angle_beta   90.00
_cell.angle_gamma   90.00
#
_symmetry.space_group_name_H-M   'P 1'
#
loop_
_entity.id
_entity.type
_entity.pdbx_description
1 polymer ?
#
loop_
_entity_poly.entity_id
_entity_poly.type
_entity_poly.pdbx_seq_one_letter_code
_entity_poly.pdbx_strand_id
1 'polypeptide(L)'
;MSSAFTSLPSPAALNPYTQSGGERTTAVMCLLLALQDGVRSPFRALDEFEVHMDPRNREAILKLIFELAEKSRGVQYLVITPQPIEPLPKGATLIVVQKVKGVSYARRYAGG
;
A
#
# COMPACT_ATOMS: atom_id res chain seq x y z
N MET A 1 11.16 -21.62 -37.98
CA MET A 1 10.58 -21.48 -36.62
C MET A 1 10.63 -20.01 -36.21
N SER A 2 9.76 -19.15 -36.75
CA SER A 2 9.70 -17.72 -36.38
C SER A 2 8.34 -17.12 -36.78
N SER A 3 7.28 -17.46 -36.06
CA SER A 3 5.95 -16.88 -36.33
C SER A 3 5.00 -16.83 -35.13
N ALA A 4 5.45 -17.12 -33.91
CA ALA A 4 4.56 -17.24 -32.75
C ALA A 4 4.59 -16.04 -31.77
N PHE A 5 5.38 -14.98 -32.02
CA PHE A 5 5.56 -13.89 -31.05
C PHE A 5 4.86 -12.57 -31.42
N THR A 6 4.26 -12.46 -32.61
CA THR A 6 3.74 -11.19 -33.15
C THR A 6 2.22 -11.00 -32.98
N SER A 7 1.51 -11.93 -32.33
CA SER A 7 0.05 -11.86 -32.18
C SER A 7 -0.42 -11.53 -30.76
N LEU A 8 0.47 -11.10 -29.87
CA LEU A 8 0.03 -10.55 -28.58
C LEU A 8 -0.71 -9.23 -28.86
N PRO A 9 -1.96 -9.09 -28.41
CA PRO A 9 -2.69 -7.83 -28.57
C PRO A 9 -1.85 -6.71 -27.99
N SER A 10 -1.79 -5.56 -28.68
CA SER A 10 -1.12 -4.39 -28.15
C SER A 10 -1.70 -4.09 -26.77
N PRO A 11 -0.85 -3.73 -25.77
CA PRO A 11 -1.34 -3.42 -24.43
C PRO A 11 -2.48 -2.41 -24.55
N ALA A 12 -3.67 -2.79 -24.08
CA ALA A 12 -4.83 -1.91 -24.15
C ALA A 12 -4.48 -0.61 -23.42
N ALA A 13 -4.66 0.52 -24.11
CA ALA A 13 -4.40 1.83 -23.52
C ALA A 13 -5.25 2.00 -22.26
N LEU A 14 -4.61 2.36 -21.14
CA LEU A 14 -5.28 2.59 -19.88
C LEU A 14 -6.28 3.73 -20.09
N ASN A 15 -7.58 3.45 -19.96
CA ASN A 15 -8.60 4.48 -20.04
C ASN A 15 -9.46 4.47 -18.75
N PRO A 16 -10.02 5.61 -18.33
CA PRO A 16 -10.78 5.71 -17.08
C PRO A 16 -12.03 4.83 -17.03
N TYR A 17 -12.50 4.35 -18.19
CA TYR A 17 -13.75 3.60 -18.37
C TYR A 17 -13.53 2.08 -18.60
N THR A 18 -12.29 1.62 -18.78
CA THR A 18 -11.94 0.20 -19.01
C THR A 18 -11.33 -0.47 -17.79
N GLN A 19 -10.79 0.31 -16.85
CA GLN A 19 -10.19 -0.23 -15.64
C GLN A 19 -11.23 -0.41 -14.52
N SER A 20 -11.08 -1.51 -13.77
CA SER A 20 -11.83 -1.69 -12.52
C SER A 20 -11.37 -0.69 -11.46
N GLY A 21 -12.19 -0.47 -10.42
CA GLY A 21 -11.81 0.39 -9.28
C GLY A 21 -10.52 -0.07 -8.59
N GLY A 22 -10.29 -1.39 -8.51
CA GLY A 22 -9.08 -1.98 -7.93
C GLY A 22 -7.83 -1.74 -8.77
N GLU A 23 -7.93 -1.82 -10.10
CA GLU A 23 -6.82 -1.54 -11.02
C GLU A 23 -6.38 -0.08 -10.97
N ARG A 24 -7.36 0.83 -10.93
CA ARG A 24 -7.08 2.27 -10.81
C ARG A 24 -6.33 2.59 -9.52
N THR A 25 -6.80 2.05 -8.39
CA THR A 25 -6.19 2.30 -7.08
C THR A 25 -4.80 1.69 -6.99
N THR A 26 -4.62 0.49 -7.56
CA THR A 26 -3.30 -0.16 -7.66
C THR A 26 -2.32 0.68 -8.49
N ALA A 27 -2.73 1.18 -9.65
CA ALA A 27 -1.87 2.01 -10.51
C ALA A 27 -1.46 3.33 -9.84
N VAL A 28 -2.40 4.00 -9.16
CA VAL A 28 -2.12 5.23 -8.38
C VAL A 28 -1.12 4.95 -7.27
N MET A 29 -1.29 3.86 -6.52
CA MET A 29 -0.36 3.50 -5.46
C MET A 29 1.04 3.18 -6.00
N CYS A 30 1.15 2.39 -7.08
CA CYS A 30 2.44 2.14 -7.73
C CYS A 30 3.13 3.45 -8.16
N LEU A 31 2.38 4.41 -8.70
CA LEU A 31 2.89 5.73 -9.06
C LEU A 31 3.36 6.51 -7.82
N LEU A 32 2.56 6.57 -6.76
CA LEU A 32 2.91 7.26 -5.52
C LEU A 32 4.17 6.66 -4.87
N LEU A 33 4.28 5.33 -4.87
CA LEU A 33 5.45 4.61 -4.37
C LEU A 33 6.70 4.90 -5.22
N ALA A 34 6.57 4.97 -6.55
CA ALA A 34 7.68 5.35 -7.44
C ALA A 34 8.16 6.79 -7.19
N LEU A 35 7.25 7.71 -6.85
CA LEU A 35 7.59 9.09 -6.50
C LEU A 35 8.27 9.22 -5.12
N GLN A 36 8.10 8.25 -4.22
CA GLN A 36 8.67 8.33 -2.87
C GLN A 36 10.20 8.44 -2.86
N ASP A 37 10.90 7.91 -3.87
CA ASP A 37 12.36 7.98 -3.96
C ASP A 37 12.88 9.44 -4.04
N GLY A 38 12.07 10.34 -4.62
CA GLY A 38 12.37 11.78 -4.67
C GLY A 38 11.98 12.58 -3.43
N VAL A 39 11.19 12.00 -2.51
CA VAL A 39 10.65 12.71 -1.34
C VAL A 39 11.66 12.70 -0.20
N ARG A 40 12.32 13.84 0.02
CA ARG A 40 13.22 14.07 1.17
C ARG A 40 12.42 14.40 2.43
N SER A 41 11.83 13.39 3.05
CA SER A 41 11.20 13.49 4.37
C SER A 41 11.65 12.33 5.25
N PRO A 42 12.06 12.57 6.52
CA PRO A 42 12.38 11.51 7.47
C PRO A 42 11.13 10.79 8.01
N PHE A 43 9.94 11.26 7.65
CA PHE A 43 8.66 10.70 8.09
C PHE A 43 7.66 10.65 6.94
N ARG A 44 6.97 9.52 6.78
CA ARG A 44 5.98 9.30 5.72
C ARG A 44 4.72 8.68 6.32
N ALA A 45 3.57 9.31 6.11
CA ALA A 45 2.27 8.79 6.53
C ALA A 45 1.46 8.32 5.32
N LEU A 46 0.77 7.19 5.48
CA LEU A 46 -0.12 6.59 4.49
C LEU A 46 -1.46 6.36 5.17
N ASP A 47 -2.51 6.98 4.64
CA ASP A 47 -3.89 6.79 5.07
C ASP A 47 -4.73 6.46 3.84
N GLU A 48 -5.85 5.77 4.04
CA GLU A 48 -6.82 5.41 2.98
C GLU A 48 -6.22 4.69 1.75
N PHE A 49 -5.02 4.12 1.87
CA PHE A 49 -4.30 3.54 0.74
C PHE A 49 -5.01 2.34 0.11
N GLU A 50 -5.94 1.70 0.83
CA GLU A 50 -6.66 0.48 0.45
C GLU A 50 -8.14 0.74 0.09
N VAL A 51 -8.54 2.01 -0.03
CA VAL A 51 -9.92 2.39 -0.34
C VAL A 51 -10.33 1.81 -1.71
N HIS A 52 -11.40 1.01 -1.72
CA HIS A 52 -11.92 0.28 -2.89
C HIS A 52 -10.99 -0.80 -3.49
N MET A 53 -9.98 -1.28 -2.75
CA MET A 53 -9.21 -2.46 -3.18
C MET A 53 -9.87 -3.77 -2.74
N ASP A 54 -9.77 -4.80 -3.59
CA ASP A 54 -10.02 -6.17 -3.17
C ASP A 54 -8.88 -6.69 -2.26
N PRO A 55 -9.10 -7.79 -1.51
CA PRO A 55 -8.11 -8.32 -0.58
C PRO A 55 -6.74 -8.66 -1.19
N ARG A 56 -6.70 -9.13 -2.45
CA ARG A 56 -5.46 -9.53 -3.12
C ARG A 56 -4.62 -8.32 -3.47
N ASN A 57 -5.24 -7.28 -4.02
CA ASN A 57 -4.56 -6.01 -4.33
C ASN A 57 -4.09 -5.31 -3.06
N ARG A 58 -4.92 -5.28 -2.01
CA ARG A 58 -4.55 -4.77 -0.69
C ARG A 58 -3.29 -5.44 -0.14
N GLU A 59 -3.23 -6.78 -0.17
CA GLU A 59 -2.08 -7.53 0.32
C GLU A 59 -0.80 -7.20 -0.48
N ALA A 60 -0.91 -7.11 -1.80
CA ALA A 60 0.23 -6.74 -2.65
C ALA A 60 0.75 -5.33 -2.33
N ILE A 61 -0.14 -4.36 -2.14
CA ILE A 61 0.20 -2.97 -1.83
C ILE A 61 0.85 -2.86 -0.44
N LEU A 62 0.31 -3.56 0.56
CA LEU A 62 0.89 -3.62 1.91
C LEU A 62 2.33 -4.16 1.88
N LYS A 63 2.57 -5.25 1.13
CA LYS A 63 3.93 -5.80 0.95
C LYS A 63 4.88 -4.78 0.34
N LEU A 64 4.45 -4.07 -0.71
CA LEU A 64 5.25 -3.02 -1.34
C LEU A 64 5.57 -1.88 -0.37
N ILE A 65 4.60 -1.43 0.44
CA ILE A 65 4.80 -0.40 1.47
C ILE A 65 5.86 -0.86 2.48
N PHE A 66 5.79 -2.10 2.96
CA PHE A 66 6.76 -2.63 3.92
C PHE A 66 8.16 -2.76 3.33
N GLU A 67 8.29 -3.24 2.10
CA GLU A 67 9.58 -3.32 1.41
C GLU A 67 10.21 -1.94 1.22
N LEU A 68 9.41 -0.91 0.91
CA LEU A 68 9.90 0.46 0.76
C LEU A 68 10.31 1.07 2.09
N ALA A 69 9.56 0.79 3.15
CA ALA A 69 9.91 1.20 4.51
C ALA A 69 11.23 0.57 4.97
N GLU A 70 11.45 -0.72 4.69
CA GLU A 70 12.68 -1.42 5.04
C GLU A 70 13.90 -0.89 4.27
N LYS A 71 13.73 -0.55 2.98
CA LYS A 71 14.80 0.01 2.14
C LYS A 71 15.14 1.47 2.48
N SER A 72 14.17 2.23 2.99
CA SER A 72 14.32 3.67 3.28
C SER A 72 15.00 3.92 4.63
N ARG A 73 16.33 3.77 4.69
CA ARG A 73 17.10 4.03 5.91
C ARG A 73 16.89 5.46 6.42
N GLY A 74 16.58 5.59 7.71
CA GLY A 74 16.36 6.88 8.36
C GLY A 74 15.00 7.51 8.09
N VAL A 75 14.06 6.78 7.45
CA VAL A 75 12.70 7.23 7.22
C VAL A 75 11.73 6.37 8.04
N GLN A 76 10.89 7.01 8.84
CA GLN A 76 9.82 6.34 9.58
C GLN A 76 8.51 6.36 8.79
N TYR A 77 7.82 5.23 8.78
CA TYR A 77 6.50 5.09 8.15
C TYR A 77 5.40 5.01 9.21
N LEU A 78 4.29 5.73 8.98
CA LEU A 78 3.03 5.60 9.70
C LEU A 78 1.96 5.14 8.71
N VAL A 79 1.44 3.94 8.90
CA VAL A 79 0.33 3.42 8.08
C VAL A 79 -0.93 3.41 8.93
N ILE A 80 -1.98 4.05 8.41
CA ILE A 80 -3.31 4.09 9.02
C ILE A 80 -4.22 3.21 8.16
N THR A 81 -4.84 2.22 8.80
CA THR A 81 -5.78 1.31 8.15
C THR A 81 -6.87 0.92 9.15
N PRO A 82 -8.14 0.83 8.71
CA PRO A 82 -9.22 0.27 9.51
C PRO A 82 -9.15 -1.27 9.62
N GLN A 83 -8.32 -1.91 8.80
CA GLN A 83 -8.20 -3.36 8.71
C GLN A 83 -6.99 -3.87 9.50
N PRO A 84 -7.06 -5.07 10.10
CA PRO A 84 -5.91 -5.68 10.75
C PRO A 84 -4.77 -5.95 9.75
N ILE A 85 -3.54 -5.86 10.26
CA ILE A 85 -2.30 -6.18 9.53
C ILE A 85 -1.67 -7.39 10.19
N GLU A 86 -1.65 -8.51 9.48
CA GLU A 86 -1.01 -9.75 9.92
C GLU A 86 -0.31 -10.41 8.71
N PRO A 87 0.98 -10.78 8.81
CA PRO A 87 1.90 -10.51 9.91
C PRO A 87 2.41 -9.06 9.92
N LEU A 88 2.79 -8.56 11.10
CA LEU A 88 3.49 -7.29 11.22
C LEU A 88 4.96 -7.44 10.77
N PRO A 89 5.53 -6.43 10.09
CA PRO A 89 6.95 -6.44 9.78
C PRO A 89 7.79 -6.37 11.06
N LYS A 90 8.99 -6.97 11.03
CA LYS A 90 9.91 -6.95 12.18
C LYS A 90 10.24 -5.52 12.59
N GLY A 91 10.20 -5.24 13.89
CA GLY A 91 10.44 -3.91 14.44
C GLY A 91 9.29 -2.92 14.26
N ALA A 92 8.17 -3.33 13.65
CA ALA A 92 6.98 -2.49 13.57
C ALA A 92 6.27 -2.39 14.93
N THR A 93 5.67 -1.23 15.17
CA THR A 93 4.79 -1.00 16.32
C THR A 93 3.36 -0.88 15.82
N LEU A 94 2.46 -1.69 16.37
CA LEU A 94 1.03 -1.58 16.11
C LEU A 94 0.39 -0.67 17.15
N ILE A 95 -0.40 0.31 16.71
CA ILE A 95 -1.24 1.12 17.58
C ILE A 95 -2.68 0.86 17.19
N VAL A 96 -3.46 0.33 18.12
CA VAL A 96 -4.90 0.10 17.92
C VAL A 96 -5.65 1.26 18.55
N VAL A 97 -6.48 1.92 17.75
CA VAL A 97 -7.36 3.02 18.20
C VAL A 97 -8.79 2.52 18.26
N GLN A 98 -9.43 2.65 19.42
CA GLN A 98 -10.82 2.23 19.65
C GLN A 98 -11.65 3.38 20.18
N LYS A 99 -12.85 3.58 19.63
CA LYS A 99 -13.81 4.58 20.11
C LYS A 99 -14.80 3.92 21.07
N VAL A 100 -14.83 4.36 22.33
CA VAL A 100 -15.74 3.85 23.37
C VAL A 100 -16.49 5.03 23.98
N LYS A 101 -17.83 5.02 23.90
CA LYS A 101 -18.72 6.06 24.46
C LYS A 101 -18.30 7.50 24.08
N GLY A 102 -17.86 7.70 22.85
CA GLY A 102 -17.45 9.02 22.34
C GLY A 102 -15.98 9.39 22.60
N VAL A 103 -15.23 8.58 23.36
CA VAL A 103 -13.81 8.80 23.66
C VAL A 103 -12.96 7.83 22.84
N SER A 104 -11.85 8.32 22.28
CA SER A 104 -10.87 7.48 21.56
C SER A 104 -9.76 7.02 22.51
N TYR A 105 -9.49 5.72 22.52
CA TYR A 105 -8.42 5.08 23.28
C TYR A 105 -7.40 4.49 22.33
N ALA A 106 -6.14 4.88 22.46
CA ALA A 106 -5.03 4.31 21.70
C ALA A 106 -4.22 3.37 22.59
N ARG A 107 -3.94 2.16 22.10
CA ARG A 107 -3.10 1.19 22.79
C ARG A 107 -2.01 0.67 21.87
N ARG A 108 -0.78 0.67 22.37
CA ARG A 108 0.41 0.14 21.68
C ARG A 108 0.50 -1.37 21.88
N TYR A 109 0.82 -2.09 20.81
CA TYR A 109 1.17 -3.49 20.77
C TYR A 109 2.53 -3.62 20.06
N ALA A 110 3.51 -4.22 20.73
CA ALA A 110 4.78 -4.56 20.08
C ALA A 110 4.59 -5.85 19.29
N GLY A 111 4.94 -5.85 17.99
CA GLY A 111 5.11 -7.10 17.26
C GLY A 111 6.27 -7.87 17.91
N GLY A 112 6.03 -9.15 18.23
CA GLY A 112 7.03 -10.03 18.86
C GLY A 112 8.27 -10.24 18.01
#